data_AF-A0A7X3RQ15-F1
#
_entry.id   AF-A0A7X3RQ15-F1
#
_cell.length_a   1.000
_cell.length_b   1.000
_cell.length_c   1.000
_cell.angle_alpha   90.00
_cell.angle_beta   90.00
_cell.angle_gamma   90.00
#
_symmetry.space_group_name_H-M   'P 1'
#
loop_
_entity.id
_entity.type
_entity.pdbx_description
1 polymer ?
#
loop_
_entity_poly.entity_id
_entity_poly.type
_entity_poly.pdbx_seq_one_letter_code
_entity_poly.pdbx_strand_id
1 'polypeptide(L)'
;MPETQPRPEHPRPQFQRNTWLNLNGTYNFAIDVGQSGEAKGWPQNPAELDCAITVPFCPESSLSGIQYTDFMPSVWYHRTLDIPDEWTDKRVLLHFGAVDYHCKAWVNGRLIGQHYGGSSSFTFDITDALASGANHLVVCANDDTRSGDQPSGKQCPDLYSRGCHYTRVTGIWQTVWLEAVPESRIETVRIVPDLDSSRFVLTPTFKNAHRGHSFRAVLLNGKEEVAVSTMPATSGAAMSLRIKNPQPWSPANPHLYDLRFELRDGDTTIDTVNSYAGLRKFHIEGHKFYLNNTPIFLRLVLDQGFYPDGIWTAPSDDMLKGDIEKSLAVGFNGARLHQKVFEERFHYWADKLGYLTWGEYCDWGMNFGSPQSIHNQQREWREIVQRDLNHPSILAWTPYNETRRGATNHFEAHRCAVQETYDLTRALDPSRPCHDTSGYVHVCTDIYTVHDYEQDPVKFKATYAPVSPDDWKNTPIRFPELNVPYQGQPYVVDEYGGTWWDSNAVETEQDADRKSSWGYGKRPTDIEEVYHRIEKLTAILLNHPNIAGYCYTQLTDIEQEQNGIYTYDRREKFDAKRLKKYFGAPAAIEEE
;
A
#
# COMPACT_ATOMS: atom_id res chain seq x y z
N MET A 1 23.03 -23.43 -9.70
CA MET A 1 23.35 -22.68 -8.46
C MET A 1 22.29 -23.06 -7.45
N PRO A 2 22.56 -23.14 -6.13
CA PRO A 2 21.45 -23.24 -5.18
C PRO A 2 20.49 -22.08 -5.48
N GLU A 3 19.21 -22.39 -5.71
CA GLU A 3 18.18 -21.40 -5.96
C GLU A 3 18.18 -20.45 -4.75
N THR A 4 18.60 -19.21 -4.96
CA THR A 4 18.57 -18.19 -3.91
C THR A 4 17.10 -17.93 -3.57
N GLN A 5 16.72 -18.15 -2.30
CA GLN A 5 15.37 -17.88 -1.80
C GLN A 5 14.92 -16.46 -2.23
N PRO A 6 13.87 -16.32 -3.06
CA PRO A 6 13.41 -15.00 -3.47
C PRO A 6 12.71 -14.32 -2.30
N ARG A 7 12.95 -13.01 -2.14
CA ARG A 7 12.38 -12.19 -1.06
C ARG A 7 12.59 -12.83 0.33
N PRO A 8 13.86 -13.02 0.78
CA PRO A 8 14.20 -13.77 1.98
C PRO A 8 13.88 -13.03 3.29
N GLU A 9 13.54 -11.75 3.25
CA GLU A 9 13.29 -10.91 4.40
C GLU A 9 12.01 -11.32 5.14
N HIS A 10 11.93 -11.05 6.45
CA HIS A 10 10.67 -11.25 7.18
C HIS A 10 9.62 -10.26 6.66
N PRO A 11 8.44 -10.73 6.21
CA PRO A 11 7.47 -9.89 5.48
C PRO A 11 6.73 -8.90 6.37
N ARG A 12 6.71 -9.09 7.70
CA ARG A 12 6.01 -8.24 8.68
C ARG A 12 6.93 -7.56 9.71
N PRO A 13 7.62 -6.46 9.37
CA PRO A 13 8.60 -5.82 10.27
C PRO A 13 7.98 -5.20 11.53
N GLN A 14 6.68 -4.89 11.50
CA GLN A 14 5.93 -4.32 12.63
C GLN A 14 5.46 -5.39 13.65
N PHE A 15 5.59 -6.68 13.32
CA PHE A 15 5.11 -7.77 14.15
C PHE A 15 5.89 -9.06 13.88
N GLN A 16 7.17 -9.06 14.24
CA GLN A 16 8.12 -10.12 13.88
C GLN A 16 8.30 -11.15 14.99
N ARG A 17 8.19 -12.42 14.63
CA ARG A 17 8.66 -13.55 15.46
C ARG A 17 9.94 -14.14 14.86
N ASN A 18 10.76 -14.74 15.72
CA ASN A 18 11.98 -15.41 15.28
C ASN A 18 11.74 -16.84 14.76
N THR A 19 10.60 -17.45 15.09
CA THR A 19 10.28 -18.83 14.70
C THR A 19 9.35 -18.82 13.49
N TRP A 20 9.94 -18.78 12.30
CA TRP A 20 9.22 -18.70 11.03
C TRP A 20 9.99 -19.41 9.91
N LEU A 21 9.29 -19.73 8.81
CA LEU A 21 9.86 -20.29 7.59
C LEU A 21 9.33 -19.53 6.38
N ASN A 22 10.23 -19.06 5.52
CA ASN A 22 9.88 -18.48 4.24
C ASN A 22 9.50 -19.60 3.26
N LEU A 23 8.31 -19.51 2.65
CA LEU A 23 7.82 -20.51 1.70
C LEU A 23 7.98 -20.09 0.24
N ASN A 24 8.57 -18.93 -0.05
CA ASN A 24 8.87 -18.54 -1.43
C ASN A 24 9.78 -19.55 -2.15
N GLY A 25 9.93 -19.38 -3.46
CA GLY A 25 10.64 -20.28 -4.35
C GLY A 25 9.69 -21.15 -5.16
N THR A 26 10.16 -22.32 -5.57
CA THR A 26 9.47 -23.14 -6.57
C THR A 26 8.22 -23.86 -6.01
N TYR A 27 7.12 -23.78 -6.75
CA TYR A 27 5.87 -24.51 -6.55
C TYR A 27 5.52 -25.28 -7.83
N ASN A 28 4.78 -26.37 -7.67
CA ASN A 28 4.04 -26.99 -8.76
C ASN A 28 2.80 -26.15 -9.08
N PHE A 29 2.44 -26.02 -10.35
CA PHE A 29 1.48 -25.03 -10.83
C PHE A 29 0.65 -25.54 -12.00
N ALA A 30 -0.57 -25.01 -12.13
CA ALA A 30 -1.43 -25.20 -13.30
C ALA A 30 -2.41 -24.03 -13.46
N ILE A 31 -2.71 -23.69 -14.71
CA ILE A 31 -3.80 -22.78 -15.08
C ILE A 31 -5.04 -23.64 -15.34
N ASP A 32 -6.15 -23.35 -14.65
CA ASP A 32 -7.40 -24.10 -14.72
C ASP A 32 -8.50 -23.28 -15.40
N VAL A 33 -8.36 -23.09 -16.71
CA VAL A 33 -9.29 -22.30 -17.53
C VAL A 33 -10.76 -22.72 -17.36
N GLY A 34 -11.01 -24.01 -17.13
CA GLY A 34 -12.36 -24.56 -16.94
C GLY A 34 -12.89 -24.52 -15.51
N GLN A 35 -12.13 -23.99 -14.55
CA GLN A 35 -12.45 -23.97 -13.11
C GLN A 35 -12.89 -25.34 -12.58
N SER A 36 -12.18 -26.38 -13.01
CA SER A 36 -12.53 -27.79 -12.81
C SER A 36 -11.61 -28.52 -11.82
N GLY A 37 -10.57 -27.86 -11.31
CA GLY A 37 -9.54 -28.46 -10.45
C GLY A 37 -10.08 -29.12 -9.18
N GLU A 38 -11.07 -28.52 -8.52
CA GLU A 38 -11.74 -29.15 -7.36
C GLU A 38 -12.45 -30.45 -7.76
N ALA A 39 -13.18 -30.44 -8.89
CA ALA A 39 -13.90 -31.61 -9.39
C ALA A 39 -12.95 -32.72 -9.89
N LYS A 40 -11.75 -32.36 -10.35
CA LYS A 40 -10.65 -33.29 -10.68
C LYS A 40 -9.97 -33.87 -9.44
N GLY A 41 -10.25 -33.35 -8.25
CA GLY A 41 -9.66 -33.82 -7.00
C GLY A 41 -8.23 -33.31 -6.75
N TRP A 42 -7.82 -32.20 -7.39
CA TRP A 42 -6.49 -31.61 -7.18
C TRP A 42 -6.14 -31.27 -5.73
N PRO A 43 -7.10 -30.86 -4.85
CA PRO A 43 -6.79 -30.68 -3.44
C PRO A 43 -6.25 -31.95 -2.77
N GLN A 44 -6.71 -33.14 -3.18
CA GLN A 44 -6.28 -34.43 -2.62
C GLN A 44 -5.12 -35.05 -3.40
N ASN A 45 -5.09 -34.88 -4.71
CA ASN A 45 -4.07 -35.43 -5.59
C ASN A 45 -3.55 -34.35 -6.57
N PRO A 46 -2.54 -33.56 -6.16
CA PRO A 46 -2.02 -32.47 -6.97
C PRO A 46 -1.07 -32.91 -8.09
N ALA A 47 -1.10 -34.18 -8.53
CA ALA A 47 -0.16 -34.71 -9.51
C ALA A 47 -0.28 -34.10 -10.92
N GLU A 48 -1.43 -33.50 -11.25
CA GLU A 48 -1.66 -32.79 -12.52
C GLU A 48 -1.12 -31.34 -12.52
N LEU A 49 -0.58 -30.87 -11.40
CA LEU A 49 0.13 -29.60 -11.31
C LEU A 49 1.57 -29.84 -11.75
N ASP A 50 1.83 -29.74 -13.05
CA ASP A 50 3.07 -30.21 -13.69
C ASP A 50 4.01 -29.08 -14.15
N CYS A 51 3.59 -27.82 -14.04
CA CYS A 51 4.42 -26.66 -14.33
C CYS A 51 5.14 -26.18 -13.06
N ALA A 52 6.32 -25.58 -13.22
CA ALA A 52 7.04 -24.95 -12.12
C ALA A 52 6.81 -23.44 -12.13
N ILE A 53 6.44 -22.85 -10.99
CA ILE A 53 6.33 -21.40 -10.79
C ILE A 53 7.15 -20.94 -9.59
N THR A 54 7.80 -19.78 -9.70
CA THR A 54 8.52 -19.13 -8.60
C THR A 54 7.62 -18.17 -7.84
N VAL A 55 7.19 -18.55 -6.64
CA VAL A 55 6.49 -17.68 -5.68
C VAL A 55 7.51 -16.74 -5.02
N PRO A 56 7.22 -15.44 -4.80
CA PRO A 56 5.90 -14.82 -4.83
C PRO A 56 5.62 -14.00 -6.08
N PHE A 57 6.14 -14.41 -7.25
CA PHE A 57 5.88 -13.69 -8.48
C PHE A 57 4.61 -14.26 -9.15
N CYS A 58 3.71 -13.38 -9.58
CA CYS A 58 2.48 -13.79 -10.26
C CYS A 58 2.77 -14.46 -11.61
N PRO A 59 1.89 -15.34 -12.14
CA PRO A 59 2.12 -16.09 -13.36
C PRO A 59 2.34 -15.21 -14.61
N GLU A 60 1.84 -13.98 -14.61
CA GLU A 60 2.07 -12.98 -15.67
C GLU A 60 3.51 -12.48 -15.70
N SER A 61 4.19 -12.47 -14.55
CA SER A 61 5.54 -11.92 -14.40
C SER A 61 6.59 -12.87 -14.99
N SER A 62 7.66 -12.31 -15.55
CA SER A 62 8.77 -13.10 -16.08
C SER A 62 9.60 -13.74 -14.97
N LEU A 63 9.62 -13.14 -13.78
CA LEU A 63 10.31 -13.68 -12.59
C LEU A 63 9.64 -14.95 -12.04
N SER A 64 8.38 -15.20 -12.40
CA SER A 64 7.67 -16.43 -12.02
C SER A 64 8.15 -17.65 -12.80
N GLY A 65 8.76 -17.44 -13.98
CA GLY A 65 9.09 -18.49 -14.94
C GLY A 65 7.92 -18.93 -15.84
N ILE A 66 6.70 -18.39 -15.64
CA ILE A 66 5.52 -18.71 -16.45
C ILE A 66 5.30 -17.68 -17.57
N GLN A 67 5.27 -16.39 -17.24
CA GLN A 67 5.05 -15.26 -18.16
C GLN A 67 3.81 -15.42 -19.06
N TYR A 68 2.70 -15.88 -18.49
CA TYR A 68 1.43 -16.03 -19.20
C TYR A 68 0.49 -14.88 -18.86
N THR A 69 0.26 -13.98 -19.82
CA THR A 69 -0.46 -12.72 -19.59
C THR A 69 -1.92 -12.72 -20.05
N ASP A 70 -2.48 -13.85 -20.50
CA ASP A 70 -3.92 -13.92 -20.84
C ASP A 70 -4.77 -14.01 -19.56
N PHE A 71 -6.10 -13.99 -19.69
CA PHE A 71 -7.00 -14.14 -18.56
C PHE A 71 -6.92 -15.54 -17.95
N MET A 72 -6.67 -15.61 -16.65
CA MET A 72 -6.57 -16.85 -15.89
C MET A 72 -7.68 -16.92 -14.83
N PRO A 73 -8.87 -17.49 -15.14
CA PRO A 73 -10.01 -17.50 -14.20
C PRO A 73 -9.76 -18.35 -12.94
N SER A 74 -8.75 -19.21 -12.98
CA SER A 74 -8.35 -20.06 -11.87
C SER A 74 -6.91 -20.50 -12.07
N VAL A 75 -6.10 -20.36 -11.03
CA VAL A 75 -4.73 -20.86 -10.97
C VAL A 75 -4.53 -21.66 -9.70
N TRP A 76 -3.69 -22.69 -9.79
CA TRP A 76 -3.48 -23.64 -8.72
C TRP A 76 -1.99 -23.79 -8.42
N TYR A 77 -1.67 -23.92 -7.14
CA TYR A 77 -0.32 -24.07 -6.62
C TYR A 77 -0.25 -25.29 -5.72
N HIS A 78 0.86 -26.02 -5.76
CA HIS A 78 1.16 -27.09 -4.82
C HIS A 78 2.62 -27.02 -4.35
N ARG A 79 2.82 -27.17 -3.04
CA ARG A 79 4.15 -27.30 -2.44
C ARG A 79 4.13 -28.25 -1.27
N THR A 80 5.19 -29.05 -1.16
CA THR A 80 5.45 -29.86 0.04
C THR A 80 5.95 -28.96 1.16
N LEU A 81 5.39 -29.13 2.35
CA LEU A 81 5.80 -28.47 3.59
C LEU A 81 6.58 -29.45 4.46
N ASP A 82 7.79 -29.07 4.80
CA ASP A 82 8.61 -29.74 5.80
C ASP A 82 8.53 -28.94 7.10
N ILE A 83 7.72 -29.42 8.04
CA ILE A 83 7.53 -28.76 9.34
C ILE A 83 8.69 -29.18 10.26
N PRO A 84 9.47 -28.23 10.81
CA PRO A 84 10.57 -28.56 11.70
C PRO A 84 10.12 -29.28 12.96
N ASP A 85 10.88 -30.29 13.40
CA ASP A 85 10.56 -31.09 14.59
C ASP A 85 10.46 -30.20 15.85
N GLU A 86 11.23 -29.11 15.93
CA GLU A 86 11.16 -28.13 17.03
C GLU A 86 9.85 -27.34 17.11
N TRP A 87 8.93 -27.52 16.15
CA TRP A 87 7.58 -26.95 16.16
C TRP A 87 6.55 -27.92 16.75
N THR A 88 6.98 -29.10 17.20
CA THR A 88 6.16 -30.00 18.02
C THR A 88 5.59 -29.24 19.22
N ASP A 89 4.30 -29.44 19.51
CA ASP A 89 3.50 -28.75 20.54
C ASP A 89 3.27 -27.23 20.32
N LYS A 90 3.61 -26.69 19.15
CA LYS A 90 3.24 -25.32 18.74
C LYS A 90 2.04 -25.33 17.79
N ARG A 91 1.38 -24.18 17.68
CA ARG A 91 0.45 -23.90 16.59
C ARG A 91 1.25 -23.42 15.37
N VAL A 92 0.92 -23.93 14.19
CA VAL A 92 1.54 -23.53 12.92
C VAL A 92 0.54 -22.67 12.14
N LEU A 93 0.94 -21.43 11.89
CA LEU A 93 0.17 -20.46 11.12
C LEU A 93 0.76 -20.35 9.72
N LEU A 94 -0.09 -20.47 8.70
CA LEU A 94 0.22 -20.20 7.31
C LEU A 94 -0.24 -18.79 6.96
N HIS A 95 0.68 -17.98 6.48
CA HIS A 95 0.43 -16.59 6.12
C HIS A 95 0.64 -16.35 4.63
N PHE A 96 -0.21 -15.49 4.08
CA PHE A 96 -0.07 -14.96 2.74
C PHE A 96 0.00 -13.43 2.82
N GLY A 97 0.99 -12.85 2.13
CA GLY A 97 1.08 -11.39 2.01
C GLY A 97 -0.09 -10.83 1.21
N ALA A 98 -0.42 -11.47 0.09
CA ALA A 98 -1.54 -11.17 -0.80
C ALA A 98 -1.71 -12.28 -1.84
N VAL A 99 -2.95 -12.55 -2.25
CA VAL A 99 -3.31 -13.49 -3.33
C VAL A 99 -4.46 -12.90 -4.13
N ASP A 100 -4.27 -12.61 -5.41
CA ASP A 100 -5.33 -12.06 -6.26
C ASP A 100 -6.17 -13.19 -6.91
N TYR A 101 -7.47 -13.33 -6.69
CA TYR A 101 -8.33 -12.56 -5.79
C TYR A 101 -9.03 -13.40 -4.73
N HIS A 102 -9.69 -14.50 -5.12
CA HIS A 102 -10.36 -15.42 -4.20
C HIS A 102 -9.47 -16.63 -3.93
N CYS A 103 -8.81 -16.62 -2.77
CA CYS A 103 -7.93 -17.69 -2.32
C CYS A 103 -8.71 -18.79 -1.59
N LYS A 104 -8.40 -20.05 -1.90
CA LYS A 104 -8.73 -21.23 -1.08
C LYS A 104 -7.46 -22.03 -0.84
N ALA A 105 -7.26 -22.49 0.40
CA ALA A 105 -6.08 -23.27 0.76
C ALA A 105 -6.45 -24.60 1.44
N TRP A 106 -5.76 -25.67 1.03
CA TRP A 106 -5.87 -27.00 1.59
C TRP A 106 -4.52 -27.47 2.10
N VAL A 107 -4.54 -28.21 3.21
CA VAL A 107 -3.38 -28.97 3.70
C VAL A 107 -3.78 -30.43 3.77
N ASN A 108 -3.01 -31.29 3.10
CA ASN A 108 -3.27 -32.74 3.00
C ASN A 108 -4.72 -33.05 2.53
N GLY A 109 -5.23 -32.29 1.57
CA GLY A 109 -6.59 -32.43 1.04
C GLY A 109 -7.72 -31.92 1.92
N ARG A 110 -7.43 -31.41 3.13
CA ARG A 110 -8.39 -30.75 4.01
C ARG A 110 -8.42 -29.25 3.74
N LEU A 111 -9.60 -28.69 3.45
CA LEU A 111 -9.77 -27.24 3.31
C LEU A 111 -9.54 -26.57 4.66
N ILE A 112 -8.62 -25.59 4.70
CA ILE A 112 -8.26 -24.86 5.92
C ILE A 112 -8.99 -23.52 5.99
N GLY A 113 -9.18 -22.86 4.83
CA GLY A 113 -9.85 -21.58 4.80
C GLY A 113 -9.93 -21.00 3.40
N GLN A 114 -10.60 -19.84 3.33
CA GLN A 114 -10.75 -19.04 2.13
C GLN A 114 -10.59 -17.57 2.49
N HIS A 115 -10.12 -16.76 1.54
CA HIS A 115 -9.99 -15.31 1.68
C HIS A 115 -10.38 -14.63 0.35
N TYR A 116 -11.08 -13.50 0.46
CA TYR A 116 -11.44 -12.63 -0.66
C TYR A 116 -10.70 -11.30 -0.53
N GLY A 117 -9.89 -10.93 -1.51
CA GLY A 117 -9.16 -9.66 -1.48
C GLY A 117 -7.79 -9.83 -2.12
N GLY A 118 -7.45 -8.93 -3.04
CA GLY A 118 -6.28 -9.08 -3.90
C GLY A 118 -4.97 -8.58 -3.30
N SER A 119 -5.02 -7.69 -2.32
CA SER A 119 -3.88 -6.90 -1.82
C SER A 119 -3.74 -6.88 -0.28
N SER A 120 -4.65 -7.51 0.45
CA SER A 120 -4.60 -7.66 1.91
C SER A 120 -3.93 -8.97 2.35
N SER A 121 -3.32 -8.92 3.54
CA SER A 121 -2.66 -10.08 4.15
C SER A 121 -3.62 -10.87 5.02
N PHE A 122 -3.50 -12.20 5.00
CA PHE A 122 -4.36 -13.10 5.78
C PHE A 122 -3.60 -14.31 6.31
N THR A 123 -4.23 -15.05 7.22
CA THR A 123 -3.59 -16.14 7.96
C THR A 123 -4.56 -17.28 8.23
N PHE A 124 -4.08 -18.51 8.08
CA PHE A 124 -4.79 -19.72 8.45
C PHE A 124 -4.00 -20.50 9.51
N ASP A 125 -4.69 -21.02 10.52
CA ASP A 125 -4.09 -21.97 11.46
C ASP A 125 -4.19 -23.37 10.86
N ILE A 126 -3.04 -23.93 10.43
CA ILE A 126 -2.98 -25.22 9.71
C ILE A 126 -2.70 -26.40 10.64
N THR A 127 -2.48 -26.15 11.94
CA THR A 127 -1.97 -27.13 12.91
C THR A 127 -2.74 -28.45 12.87
N ASP A 128 -4.08 -28.38 12.89
CA ASP A 128 -4.94 -29.56 13.00
C ASP A 128 -5.08 -30.34 11.68
N ALA A 129 -4.48 -29.84 10.60
CA ALA A 129 -4.43 -30.52 9.30
C ALA A 129 -3.05 -31.13 9.00
N LEU A 130 -2.05 -30.84 9.83
CA LEU A 130 -0.72 -31.40 9.69
C LEU A 130 -0.72 -32.88 10.07
N ALA A 131 0.08 -33.66 9.33
CA ALA A 131 0.40 -35.05 9.60
C ALA A 131 1.88 -35.18 9.93
N SER A 132 2.27 -36.33 10.51
CA SER A 132 3.69 -36.66 10.69
C SER A 132 4.40 -36.80 9.35
N GLY A 133 5.59 -36.19 9.23
CA GLY A 133 6.40 -36.22 8.00
C GLY A 133 6.03 -35.13 7.00
N ALA A 134 6.10 -35.46 5.71
CA ALA A 134 5.84 -34.52 4.62
C ALA A 134 4.35 -34.13 4.59
N ASN A 135 4.09 -32.83 4.44
CA ASN A 135 2.75 -32.27 4.33
C ASN A 135 2.57 -31.60 2.97
N HIS A 136 1.35 -31.52 2.45
CA HIS A 136 1.07 -30.96 1.13
C HIS A 136 0.17 -29.74 1.24
N LEU A 137 0.68 -28.57 0.84
CA LEU A 137 -0.09 -27.35 0.68
C LEU A 137 -0.59 -27.26 -0.77
N VAL A 138 -1.91 -27.12 -0.95
CA VAL A 138 -2.53 -26.80 -2.23
C VAL A 138 -3.27 -25.48 -2.08
N VAL A 139 -3.10 -24.57 -3.05
CA VAL A 139 -3.76 -23.26 -3.07
C VAL A 139 -4.45 -23.08 -4.42
N CYS A 140 -5.67 -22.58 -4.42
CA CYS A 140 -6.38 -22.12 -5.60
C CYS A 140 -6.63 -20.62 -5.48
N ALA A 141 -6.40 -19.87 -6.55
CA ALA A 141 -6.81 -18.48 -6.65
C ALA A 141 -7.75 -18.34 -7.85
N ASN A 142 -8.98 -17.88 -7.60
CA ASN A 142 -9.94 -17.51 -8.63
C ASN A 142 -9.92 -16.00 -8.84
N ASP A 143 -9.98 -15.59 -10.10
CA ASP A 143 -9.89 -14.19 -10.49
C ASP A 143 -10.85 -13.90 -11.66
N ASP A 144 -11.64 -12.84 -11.52
CA ASP A 144 -12.41 -12.26 -12.63
C ASP A 144 -12.37 -10.73 -12.58
N THR A 145 -11.23 -10.18 -13.01
CA THR A 145 -11.00 -8.71 -13.17
C THR A 145 -12.07 -7.98 -14.01
N ARG A 146 -12.93 -8.69 -14.77
CA ARG A 146 -13.96 -8.08 -15.63
C ARG A 146 -15.37 -8.14 -15.04
N SER A 147 -15.56 -8.83 -13.91
CA SER A 147 -16.85 -8.98 -13.24
C SER A 147 -17.43 -7.65 -12.76
N GLY A 148 -16.57 -6.71 -12.35
CA GLY A 148 -16.94 -5.51 -11.62
C GLY A 148 -17.18 -5.74 -10.12
N ASP A 149 -17.12 -6.99 -9.65
CA ASP A 149 -17.33 -7.36 -8.25
C ASP A 149 -16.02 -7.43 -7.45
N GLN A 150 -14.87 -7.51 -8.13
CA GLN A 150 -13.56 -7.36 -7.49
C GLN A 150 -12.94 -6.00 -7.88
N PRO A 151 -12.33 -5.29 -6.92
CA PRO A 151 -11.42 -4.19 -7.23
C PRO A 151 -10.20 -4.73 -7.97
N SER A 152 -9.78 -4.07 -9.04
CA SER A 152 -8.65 -4.49 -9.87
C SER A 152 -7.56 -3.43 -9.99
N GLY A 153 -7.78 -2.22 -9.49
CA GLY A 153 -6.85 -1.10 -9.68
C GLY A 153 -6.61 -0.82 -11.17
N LYS A 154 -5.37 -0.55 -11.53
CA LYS A 154 -4.95 -0.30 -12.92
C LYS A 154 -4.64 -1.56 -13.72
N GLN A 155 -5.12 -2.72 -13.32
CA GLN A 155 -5.05 -3.92 -14.17
C GLN A 155 -5.94 -3.76 -15.41
N CYS A 156 -5.47 -4.20 -16.58
CA CYS A 156 -6.20 -4.01 -17.83
C CYS A 156 -7.34 -5.02 -18.01
N PRO A 157 -8.58 -4.56 -18.27
CA PRO A 157 -9.72 -5.44 -18.55
C PRO A 157 -9.72 -5.98 -19.99
N ASP A 158 -8.82 -5.49 -20.85
CA ASP A 158 -8.65 -5.93 -22.24
C ASP A 158 -7.42 -6.84 -22.38
N LEU A 159 -7.34 -7.57 -23.49
CA LEU A 159 -6.23 -8.52 -23.73
C LEU A 159 -4.84 -7.86 -23.58
N TYR A 160 -4.68 -6.63 -24.09
CA TYR A 160 -3.41 -5.88 -24.04
C TYR A 160 -3.57 -4.60 -23.22
N SER A 161 -2.49 -4.20 -22.55
CA SER A 161 -2.39 -2.91 -21.87
C SER A 161 -2.70 -1.73 -22.79
N ARG A 162 -3.31 -0.69 -22.23
CA ARG A 162 -3.63 0.56 -22.95
C ARG A 162 -3.89 1.70 -21.99
N GLY A 163 -3.59 2.92 -22.40
CA GLY A 163 -3.79 4.10 -21.56
C GLY A 163 -3.09 3.92 -20.20
N CYS A 164 -3.81 4.18 -19.12
CA CYS A 164 -3.34 3.98 -17.74
C CYS A 164 -3.74 2.60 -17.15
N HIS A 165 -4.04 1.62 -18.00
CA HIS A 165 -4.28 0.23 -17.59
C HIS A 165 -3.15 -0.68 -18.08
N TYR A 166 -2.57 -1.46 -17.18
CA TYR A 166 -1.33 -2.22 -17.37
C TYR A 166 -1.56 -3.73 -17.22
N THR A 167 -0.47 -4.51 -17.26
CA THR A 167 -0.52 -5.96 -17.09
C THR A 167 -1.24 -6.37 -15.80
N ARG A 168 -2.04 -7.43 -15.89
CA ARG A 168 -2.80 -8.03 -14.79
C ARG A 168 -1.89 -8.77 -13.81
N VAL A 169 -2.46 -9.10 -12.65
CA VAL A 169 -1.85 -9.94 -11.62
C VAL A 169 -2.88 -10.96 -11.19
N THR A 170 -2.50 -12.24 -11.21
CA THR A 170 -3.34 -13.33 -10.71
C THR A 170 -2.57 -14.15 -9.68
N GLY A 171 -3.26 -14.68 -8.68
CA GLY A 171 -2.73 -15.61 -7.69
C GLY A 171 -1.74 -14.97 -6.73
N ILE A 172 -0.75 -15.75 -6.28
CA ILE A 172 0.17 -15.34 -5.21
C ILE A 172 1.16 -14.33 -5.77
N TRP A 173 1.12 -13.09 -5.27
CA TRP A 173 2.04 -12.02 -5.70
C TRP A 173 2.82 -11.36 -4.54
N GLN A 174 2.62 -11.81 -3.30
CA GLN A 174 3.45 -11.46 -2.15
C GLN A 174 3.88 -12.70 -1.36
N THR A 175 4.87 -12.53 -0.49
CA THR A 175 5.52 -13.62 0.27
C THR A 175 4.52 -14.54 0.97
N VAL A 176 4.80 -15.84 0.93
CA VAL A 176 4.11 -16.86 1.72
C VAL A 176 5.06 -17.35 2.80
N TRP A 177 4.59 -17.53 4.03
CA TRP A 177 5.45 -18.00 5.12
C TRP A 177 4.66 -18.76 6.19
N LEU A 178 5.39 -19.55 6.99
CA LEU A 178 4.87 -20.18 8.19
C LEU A 178 5.42 -19.48 9.43
N GLU A 179 4.61 -19.39 10.49
CA GLU A 179 5.06 -19.05 11.84
C GLU A 179 4.66 -20.16 12.81
N ALA A 180 5.57 -20.53 13.72
CA ALA A 180 5.21 -21.38 14.85
C ALA A 180 5.04 -20.55 16.12
N VAL A 181 3.85 -20.64 16.70
CA VAL A 181 3.41 -19.80 17.80
C VAL A 181 2.93 -20.66 18.97
N PRO A 182 3.05 -20.17 20.21
CA PRO A 182 2.45 -20.83 21.36
C PRO A 182 0.91 -20.80 21.28
N GLU A 183 0.28 -21.71 22.03
CA GLU A 183 -1.18 -21.77 22.15
C GLU A 183 -1.77 -20.46 22.67
N SER A 184 -1.14 -19.92 23.73
CA SER A 184 -1.42 -18.59 24.26
C SER A 184 -0.42 -17.59 23.69
N ARG A 185 -0.89 -16.58 22.98
CA ARG A 185 -0.01 -15.69 22.18
C ARG A 185 -0.56 -14.28 22.05
N ILE A 186 0.33 -13.37 21.64
CA ILE A 186 -0.02 -12.01 21.20
C ILE A 186 -0.58 -12.10 19.78
N GLU A 187 -1.77 -11.57 19.54
CA GLU A 187 -2.37 -11.55 18.19
C GLU A 187 -2.04 -10.27 17.45
N THR A 188 -2.31 -9.11 18.06
CA THR A 188 -1.93 -7.80 17.51
C THR A 188 -1.54 -6.85 18.62
N VAL A 189 -0.81 -5.79 18.28
CA VAL A 189 -0.59 -4.63 19.16
C VAL A 189 -0.77 -3.37 18.33
N ARG A 190 -1.79 -2.58 18.65
CA ARG A 190 -1.93 -1.23 18.11
C ARG A 190 -1.01 -0.30 18.87
N ILE A 191 -0.23 0.51 18.16
CA ILE A 191 0.73 1.47 18.70
C ILE A 191 0.29 2.87 18.26
N VAL A 192 -0.12 3.70 19.22
CA VAL A 192 -0.50 5.10 18.96
C VAL A 192 0.58 6.02 19.52
N PRO A 193 1.29 6.80 18.68
CA PRO A 193 2.23 7.81 19.16
C PRO A 193 1.47 9.02 19.72
N ASP A 194 1.84 9.47 20.91
CA ASP A 194 1.34 10.68 21.54
C ASP A 194 2.55 11.56 21.89
N LEU A 195 2.93 12.37 20.90
CA LEU A 195 4.10 13.25 20.95
C LEU A 195 4.00 14.25 22.11
N ASP A 196 2.84 14.90 22.26
CA ASP A 196 2.63 15.97 23.23
C ASP A 196 2.71 15.45 24.68
N SER A 197 2.34 14.19 24.92
CA SER A 197 2.52 13.52 26.21
C SER A 197 3.82 12.70 26.32
N SER A 198 4.67 12.73 25.29
CA SER A 198 5.94 12.00 25.21
C SER A 198 5.80 10.50 25.50
N ARG A 199 4.85 9.83 24.84
CA ARG A 199 4.56 8.40 25.08
C ARG A 199 4.09 7.66 23.84
N PHE A 200 4.15 6.33 23.92
CA PHE A 200 3.33 5.43 23.11
C PHE A 200 2.18 4.88 23.95
N VAL A 201 0.99 4.78 23.34
CA VAL A 201 -0.15 4.05 23.89
C VAL A 201 -0.27 2.74 23.13
N LEU A 202 -0.19 1.62 23.84
CA LEU A 202 -0.25 0.27 23.30
C LEU A 202 -1.58 -0.37 23.63
N THR A 203 -2.23 -0.98 22.64
CA THR A 203 -3.45 -1.76 22.85
C THR A 203 -3.26 -3.15 22.23
N PRO A 204 -2.88 -4.16 23.04
CA PRO A 204 -2.67 -5.52 22.58
C PRO A 204 -3.98 -6.32 22.53
N THR A 205 -4.01 -7.35 21.69
CA THR A 205 -4.96 -8.46 21.76
C THR A 205 -4.21 -9.78 21.87
N PHE A 206 -4.88 -10.78 22.45
CA PHE A 206 -4.28 -12.09 22.72
C PHE A 206 -5.25 -13.21 22.34
N LYS A 207 -4.67 -14.33 21.89
CA LYS A 207 -5.38 -15.60 21.80
C LYS A 207 -5.09 -16.46 23.02
N ASN A 208 -6.12 -17.10 23.58
CA ASN A 208 -6.04 -18.03 24.70
C ASN A 208 -5.33 -17.49 25.97
N ALA A 209 -5.19 -16.17 26.12
CA ALA A 209 -4.69 -15.60 27.35
C ALA A 209 -5.70 -15.80 28.50
N HIS A 210 -5.21 -16.12 29.69
CA HIS A 210 -6.05 -16.39 30.85
C HIS A 210 -5.47 -15.75 32.11
N ARG A 211 -6.21 -15.86 33.22
CA ARG A 211 -5.81 -15.29 34.50
C ARG A 211 -4.48 -15.89 34.97
N GLY A 212 -3.50 -15.02 35.20
CA GLY A 212 -2.11 -15.43 35.50
C GLY A 212 -1.14 -14.91 34.44
N HIS A 213 -1.61 -14.75 33.21
CA HIS A 213 -0.80 -14.15 32.14
C HIS A 213 -0.65 -12.64 32.31
N SER A 214 0.54 -12.15 31.95
CA SER A 214 0.85 -10.72 31.87
C SER A 214 1.47 -10.36 30.53
N PHE A 215 1.18 -9.15 30.08
CA PHE A 215 1.78 -8.53 28.91
C PHE A 215 2.83 -7.53 29.37
N ARG A 216 4.06 -7.68 28.89
CA ARG A 216 5.17 -6.77 29.13
C ARG A 216 5.62 -6.16 27.82
N ALA A 217 5.74 -4.85 27.78
CA ALA A 217 6.28 -4.12 26.65
C ALA A 217 7.55 -3.38 27.06
N VAL A 218 8.58 -3.52 26.24
CA VAL A 218 9.90 -2.89 26.40
C VAL A 218 10.15 -1.98 25.21
N LEU A 219 10.42 -0.72 25.47
CA LEU A 219 10.82 0.26 24.47
C LEU A 219 12.34 0.44 24.53
N LEU A 220 13.00 0.32 23.38
CA LEU A 220 14.44 0.46 23.24
C LEU A 220 14.80 1.64 22.33
N ASN A 221 15.85 2.36 22.70
CA ASN A 221 16.53 3.31 21.83
C ASN A 221 17.92 2.75 21.52
N GLY A 222 18.06 2.10 20.36
CA GLY A 222 19.21 1.25 20.07
C GLY A 222 19.27 0.07 21.06
N LYS A 223 20.28 0.03 21.94
CA LYS A 223 20.44 -1.04 22.95
C LYS A 223 19.93 -0.67 24.34
N GLU A 224 19.53 0.59 24.55
CA GLU A 224 19.10 1.08 25.86
C GLU A 224 17.60 0.86 26.05
N GLU A 225 17.18 0.22 27.15
CA GLU A 225 15.77 0.17 27.56
C GLU A 225 15.37 1.53 28.14
N VAL A 226 14.56 2.29 27.40
CA VAL A 226 14.15 3.65 27.78
C VAL A 226 12.78 3.70 28.47
N ALA A 227 11.95 2.67 28.29
CA ALA A 227 10.70 2.50 29.02
C ALA A 227 10.30 1.02 29.09
N VAL A 228 9.69 0.62 30.20
CA VAL A 228 9.13 -0.73 30.40
C VAL A 228 7.81 -0.59 31.12
N SER A 229 6.80 -1.36 30.71
CA SER A 229 5.56 -1.49 31.45
C SER A 229 5.01 -2.91 31.34
N THR A 230 4.30 -3.33 32.40
CA THR A 230 3.68 -4.65 32.49
C THR A 230 2.24 -4.49 32.98
N MET A 231 1.31 -5.25 32.40
CA MET A 231 -0.09 -5.30 32.82
C MET A 231 -0.63 -6.73 32.70
N PRO A 232 -1.79 -7.05 33.31
CA PRO A 232 -2.50 -8.30 33.02
C PRO A 232 -2.78 -8.44 31.52
N ALA A 233 -2.62 -9.64 30.95
CA ALA A 233 -2.87 -9.89 29.53
C ALA A 233 -4.38 -9.87 29.22
N THR A 234 -4.94 -8.67 29.05
CA THR A 234 -6.36 -8.42 28.76
C THR A 234 -6.49 -7.73 27.42
N SER A 235 -7.13 -8.40 26.46
CA SER A 235 -7.32 -7.87 25.10
C SER A 235 -8.06 -6.53 25.11
N GLY A 236 -7.53 -5.55 24.37
CA GLY A 236 -8.11 -4.22 24.24
C GLY A 236 -7.81 -3.25 25.38
N ALA A 237 -7.15 -3.71 26.45
CA ALA A 237 -6.75 -2.82 27.55
C ALA A 237 -5.50 -2.01 27.17
N ALA A 238 -5.52 -0.71 27.40
CA ALA A 238 -4.44 0.18 27.00
C ALA A 238 -3.30 0.24 28.03
N MET A 239 -2.06 0.30 27.54
CA MET A 239 -0.83 0.51 28.31
C MET A 239 -0.12 1.79 27.82
N SER A 240 0.52 2.52 28.72
CA SER A 240 1.37 3.66 28.35
C SER A 240 2.85 3.36 28.55
N LEU A 241 3.67 3.68 27.54
CA LEU A 241 5.13 3.72 27.62
C LEU A 241 5.60 5.17 27.50
N ARG A 242 5.94 5.80 28.63
CA ARG A 242 6.39 7.19 28.68
C ARG A 242 7.90 7.31 28.48
N ILE A 243 8.30 8.26 27.67
CA ILE A 243 9.70 8.53 27.29
C ILE A 243 10.15 9.81 27.96
N LYS A 244 11.27 9.77 28.67
CA LYS A 244 11.78 10.95 29.39
C LYS A 244 12.34 12.03 28.44
N ASN A 245 13.10 11.59 27.44
CA ASN A 245 13.74 12.45 26.44
C ASN A 245 13.31 11.98 25.04
N PRO A 246 12.09 12.33 24.60
CA PRO A 246 11.56 11.85 23.32
C PRO A 246 12.36 12.41 22.14
N GLN A 247 12.61 11.57 21.15
CA GLN A 247 13.15 11.95 19.84
C GLN A 247 12.04 11.72 18.80
N PRO A 248 11.49 12.79 18.22
CA PRO A 248 10.39 12.65 17.28
C PRO A 248 10.87 12.09 15.94
N TRP A 249 10.00 11.29 15.31
CA TRP A 249 10.14 10.87 13.92
C TRP A 249 9.70 11.99 12.98
N SER A 250 10.47 12.23 11.92
CA SER A 250 10.16 13.15 10.82
C SER A 250 10.97 12.79 9.58
N PRO A 251 10.64 13.32 8.38
CA PRO A 251 11.47 13.12 7.19
C PRO A 251 12.94 13.50 7.36
N ALA A 252 13.22 14.60 8.07
CA ALA A 252 14.60 15.06 8.30
C ALA A 252 15.33 14.25 9.39
N ASN A 253 14.59 13.59 10.28
CA ASN A 253 15.11 12.78 11.37
C ASN A 253 14.18 11.56 11.60
N PRO A 254 14.34 10.47 10.82
CA PRO A 254 13.47 9.30 10.88
C PRO A 254 13.78 8.40 12.08
N HIS A 255 13.73 8.97 13.28
CA HIS A 255 14.04 8.26 14.51
C HIS A 255 12.97 7.20 14.83
N LEU A 256 13.39 5.95 14.99
CA LEU A 256 12.54 4.82 15.36
C LEU A 256 13.03 4.20 16.67
N TYR A 257 12.08 3.89 17.55
CA TYR A 257 12.31 3.09 18.73
C TYR A 257 11.99 1.63 18.43
N ASP A 258 12.80 0.70 18.91
CA ASP A 258 12.46 -0.72 18.85
C ASP A 258 11.51 -1.08 20.00
N LEU A 259 10.60 -2.01 19.74
CA LEU A 259 9.63 -2.51 20.71
C LEU A 259 9.79 -4.02 20.83
N ARG A 260 9.84 -4.51 22.06
CA ARG A 260 9.73 -5.94 22.36
C ARG A 260 8.50 -6.19 23.22
N PHE A 261 7.61 -7.01 22.71
CA PHE A 261 6.39 -7.44 23.36
C PHE A 261 6.56 -8.87 23.88
N GLU A 262 6.20 -9.09 25.14
CA GLU A 262 6.35 -10.37 25.83
C GLU A 262 5.01 -10.74 26.46
N LEU A 263 4.48 -11.91 26.12
CA LEU A 263 3.41 -12.54 26.90
C LEU A 263 4.10 -13.49 27.89
N ARG A 264 3.73 -13.40 29.17
CA ARG A 264 4.37 -14.14 30.26
C ARG A 264 3.36 -14.89 31.10
N ASP A 265 3.73 -16.09 31.55
CA ASP A 265 3.05 -16.86 32.59
C ASP A 265 3.94 -16.91 33.84
N GLY A 266 3.56 -16.16 34.88
CA GLY A 266 4.44 -15.86 36.01
C GLY A 266 5.75 -15.23 35.54
N ASP A 267 6.88 -15.88 35.83
CA ASP A 267 8.21 -15.42 35.42
C ASP A 267 8.63 -15.92 34.03
N THR A 268 7.91 -16.87 33.44
CA THR A 268 8.25 -17.48 32.15
C THR A 268 7.69 -16.66 31.00
N THR A 269 8.51 -16.36 30.00
CA THR A 269 8.04 -15.73 28.75
C THR A 269 7.58 -16.82 27.79
N ILE A 270 6.32 -16.74 27.35
CA ILE A 270 5.67 -17.74 26.50
C ILE A 270 5.60 -17.32 25.03
N ASP A 271 5.44 -16.01 24.75
CA ASP A 271 5.49 -15.45 23.38
C ASP A 271 6.37 -14.20 23.38
N THR A 272 7.07 -13.95 22.28
CA THR A 272 7.88 -12.75 22.08
C THR A 272 7.72 -12.24 20.66
N VAL A 273 7.35 -10.98 20.53
CA VAL A 273 7.18 -10.30 19.24
C VAL A 273 8.01 -9.02 19.24
N ASN A 274 8.80 -8.84 18.19
CA ASN A 274 9.57 -7.62 17.93
C ASN A 274 8.79 -6.69 17.00
N SER A 275 8.94 -5.39 17.22
CA SER A 275 8.28 -4.33 16.47
C SER A 275 9.14 -3.05 16.54
N TYR A 276 8.67 -1.96 15.96
CA TYR A 276 9.26 -0.64 16.10
C TYR A 276 8.20 0.45 15.97
N ALA A 277 8.48 1.66 16.43
CA ALA A 277 7.56 2.78 16.33
C ALA A 277 8.28 4.13 16.20
N GLY A 278 7.70 5.05 15.43
CA GLY A 278 8.12 6.45 15.36
C GLY A 278 7.22 7.34 16.22
N LEU A 279 7.81 8.14 17.11
CA LEU A 279 7.03 9.09 17.90
C LEU A 279 6.76 10.34 17.07
N ARG A 280 5.53 10.52 16.58
CA ARG A 280 5.17 11.68 15.75
C ARG A 280 3.71 12.06 15.90
N LYS A 281 3.38 13.31 15.61
CA LYS A 281 2.00 13.82 15.54
C LYS A 281 1.76 14.41 14.16
N PHE A 282 0.73 13.95 13.47
CA PHE A 282 0.26 14.57 12.23
C PHE A 282 -1.17 15.07 12.47
N HIS A 283 -1.46 16.31 12.10
CA HIS A 283 -2.79 16.88 12.25
C HIS A 283 -3.03 18.00 11.24
N ILE A 284 -4.32 18.37 11.13
CA ILE A 284 -4.80 19.48 10.32
C ILE A 284 -5.21 20.60 11.27
N GLU A 285 -4.80 21.82 10.96
CA GLU A 285 -5.31 23.03 11.60
C GLU A 285 -5.63 24.06 10.51
N GLY A 286 -6.91 24.38 10.35
CA GLY A 286 -7.42 25.15 9.21
C GLY A 286 -7.12 24.45 7.89
N HIS A 287 -6.49 25.19 6.97
CA HIS A 287 -6.13 24.73 5.63
C HIS A 287 -4.70 24.19 5.53
N LYS A 288 -4.00 23.99 6.66
CA LYS A 288 -2.60 23.54 6.71
C LYS A 288 -2.46 22.14 7.32
N PHE A 289 -1.43 21.44 6.88
CA PHE A 289 -0.94 20.22 7.55
C PHE A 289 0.18 20.55 8.52
N TYR A 290 0.23 19.82 9.63
CA TYR A 290 1.28 19.94 10.64
C TYR A 290 1.87 18.57 10.96
N LEU A 291 3.20 18.48 10.91
CA LEU A 291 3.97 17.37 11.44
C LEU A 291 4.75 17.85 12.66
N ASN A 292 4.53 17.21 13.80
CA ASN A 292 5.15 17.53 15.08
C ASN A 292 4.94 19.00 15.51
N ASN A 293 3.74 19.53 15.24
CA ASN A 293 3.35 20.93 15.52
C ASN A 293 4.08 21.99 14.66
N THR A 294 4.72 21.58 13.56
CA THR A 294 5.27 22.49 12.54
C THR A 294 4.54 22.32 11.21
N PRO A 295 4.18 23.41 10.50
CA PRO A 295 3.60 23.33 9.17
C PRO A 295 4.45 22.48 8.21
N ILE A 296 3.80 21.69 7.36
CA ILE A 296 4.47 20.89 6.35
C ILE A 296 3.71 20.94 5.02
N PHE A 297 4.42 21.19 3.93
CA PHE A 297 3.88 21.05 2.57
C PHE A 297 4.21 19.66 2.03
N LEU A 298 3.17 18.95 1.56
CA LEU A 298 3.32 17.60 1.02
C LEU A 298 3.83 17.69 -0.43
N ARG A 299 5.06 17.22 -0.67
CA ARG A 299 5.72 17.17 -1.97
C ARG A 299 5.69 15.74 -2.45
N LEU A 300 4.53 15.28 -2.89
CA LEU A 300 4.31 13.88 -3.22
C LEU A 300 4.60 13.59 -4.69
N VAL A 301 4.85 12.32 -4.97
CA VAL A 301 4.87 11.74 -6.31
C VAL A 301 3.91 10.56 -6.36
N LEU A 302 3.30 10.32 -7.52
CA LEU A 302 2.47 9.14 -7.74
C LEU A 302 3.40 7.94 -7.96
N ASP A 303 3.38 6.97 -7.03
CA ASP A 303 4.16 5.75 -7.14
C ASP A 303 3.20 4.58 -7.34
N GLN A 304 3.27 3.95 -8.52
CA GLN A 304 2.36 2.85 -8.83
C GLN A 304 2.93 1.46 -8.50
N GLY A 305 4.23 1.38 -8.19
CA GLY A 305 4.90 0.14 -7.79
C GLY A 305 4.85 -0.98 -8.82
N PHE A 306 4.75 -0.68 -10.12
CA PHE A 306 4.89 -1.67 -11.20
C PHE A 306 6.37 -1.89 -11.53
N TYR A 307 6.76 -3.13 -11.81
CA TYR A 307 8.12 -3.54 -12.18
C TYR A 307 8.11 -4.26 -13.53
N PRO A 308 9.06 -3.99 -14.45
CA PRO A 308 9.07 -4.58 -15.79
C PRO A 308 9.03 -6.11 -15.81
N ASP A 309 9.65 -6.73 -14.82
CA ASP A 309 9.85 -8.16 -14.68
C ASP A 309 8.90 -8.79 -13.65
N GLY A 310 8.61 -8.08 -12.55
CA GLY A 310 7.77 -8.56 -11.45
C GLY A 310 6.33 -8.05 -11.40
N ILE A 311 5.95 -7.12 -12.29
CA ILE A 311 4.63 -6.47 -12.33
C ILE A 311 4.31 -5.82 -10.97
N TRP A 312 3.45 -6.39 -10.13
CA TRP A 312 3.21 -5.83 -8.79
C TRP A 312 4.25 -6.23 -7.75
N THR A 313 5.06 -7.24 -8.00
CA THR A 313 6.03 -7.73 -7.01
C THR A 313 7.39 -7.11 -7.28
N ALA A 314 7.94 -6.39 -6.31
CA ALA A 314 9.30 -5.87 -6.42
C ALA A 314 10.32 -7.02 -6.48
N PRO A 315 11.28 -7.04 -7.43
CA PRO A 315 12.24 -8.14 -7.57
C PRO A 315 13.06 -8.42 -6.30
N SER A 316 13.36 -7.37 -5.52
CA SER A 316 14.09 -7.47 -4.25
C SER A 316 13.69 -6.37 -3.28
N ASP A 317 14.02 -6.54 -2.00
CA ASP A 317 13.76 -5.55 -0.96
C ASP A 317 14.53 -4.23 -1.22
N ASP A 318 15.72 -4.33 -1.82
CA ASP A 318 16.50 -3.18 -2.28
C ASP A 318 15.81 -2.38 -3.39
N MET A 319 14.98 -3.01 -4.23
CA MET A 319 14.21 -2.29 -5.25
C MET A 319 13.13 -1.41 -4.63
N LEU A 320 12.43 -1.89 -3.59
CA LEU A 320 11.46 -1.08 -2.84
C LEU A 320 12.17 0.14 -2.21
N LYS A 321 13.30 -0.10 -1.56
CA LYS A 321 14.13 0.95 -0.97
C LYS A 321 14.63 1.94 -2.03
N GLY A 322 15.03 1.42 -3.20
CA GLY A 322 15.58 2.19 -4.30
C GLY A 322 14.59 3.15 -4.95
N ASP A 323 13.29 2.82 -4.99
CA ASP A 323 12.23 3.73 -5.45
C ASP A 323 12.06 4.92 -4.49
N ILE A 324 12.14 4.68 -3.16
CA ILE A 324 12.13 5.73 -2.14
C ILE A 324 13.36 6.65 -2.26
N GLU A 325 14.56 6.07 -2.38
CA GLU A 325 15.81 6.85 -2.53
C GLU A 325 15.79 7.72 -3.79
N LYS A 326 15.23 7.22 -4.90
CA LYS A 326 15.04 7.98 -6.14
C LYS A 326 14.08 9.15 -5.97
N SER A 327 12.94 8.91 -5.34
CA SER A 327 11.97 9.97 -5.04
C SER A 327 12.59 11.10 -4.21
N LEU A 328 13.30 10.75 -3.13
CA LEU A 328 14.03 11.71 -2.28
C LEU A 328 15.14 12.46 -3.06
N ALA A 329 15.82 11.78 -3.98
CA ALA A 329 16.91 12.35 -4.77
C ALA A 329 16.44 13.52 -5.67
N VAL A 330 15.18 13.51 -6.12
CA VAL A 330 14.60 14.56 -6.97
C VAL A 330 13.74 15.56 -6.19
N GLY A 331 13.74 15.51 -4.85
CA GLY A 331 13.18 16.56 -4.00
C GLY A 331 11.74 16.33 -3.50
N PHE A 332 11.15 15.18 -3.77
CA PHE A 332 9.91 14.77 -3.10
C PHE A 332 10.19 14.41 -1.63
N ASN A 333 9.17 14.55 -0.77
CA ASN A 333 9.23 14.11 0.61
C ASN A 333 8.29 12.93 0.89
N GLY A 334 7.56 12.45 -0.12
CA GLY A 334 6.65 11.33 0.01
C GLY A 334 6.03 10.87 -1.31
N ALA A 335 5.13 9.90 -1.22
CA ALA A 335 4.30 9.44 -2.34
C ALA A 335 2.86 9.14 -1.94
N ARG A 336 1.98 9.24 -2.94
CA ARG A 336 0.73 8.49 -2.96
C ARG A 336 1.00 7.11 -3.56
N LEU A 337 0.65 6.06 -2.84
CA LEU A 337 0.92 4.67 -3.23
C LEU A 337 -0.26 4.13 -4.04
N HIS A 338 -0.16 4.25 -5.35
CA HIS A 338 -1.26 4.16 -6.30
C HIS A 338 -1.17 2.87 -7.15
N GLN A 339 -2.18 2.45 -7.90
CA GLN A 339 -3.40 1.92 -7.31
C GLN A 339 -3.26 0.42 -7.01
N LYS A 340 -2.37 0.09 -6.09
CA LYS A 340 -2.29 -1.20 -5.41
C LYS A 340 -1.92 -0.95 -3.96
N VAL A 341 -2.19 -1.91 -3.09
CA VAL A 341 -1.71 -1.81 -1.72
C VAL A 341 -0.31 -2.38 -1.66
N PHE A 342 0.65 -1.56 -1.25
CA PHE A 342 2.04 -1.98 -1.16
C PHE A 342 2.23 -2.97 -0.01
N GLU A 343 3.25 -3.81 -0.10
CA GLU A 343 3.64 -4.71 0.98
C GLU A 343 4.24 -3.94 2.17
N GLU A 344 4.09 -4.46 3.40
CA GLU A 344 4.60 -3.84 4.65
C GLU A 344 6.11 -3.49 4.57
N ARG A 345 6.88 -4.22 3.73
CA ARG A 345 8.30 -3.94 3.48
C ARG A 345 8.53 -2.55 2.88
N PHE A 346 7.64 -2.05 2.02
CA PHE A 346 7.78 -0.69 1.48
C PHE A 346 7.59 0.35 2.58
N HIS A 347 6.56 0.17 3.42
CA HIS A 347 6.32 1.07 4.57
C HIS A 347 7.46 1.01 5.60
N TYR A 348 8.06 -0.16 5.83
CA TYR A 348 9.27 -0.29 6.64
C TYR A 348 10.42 0.58 6.12
N TRP A 349 10.67 0.56 4.81
CA TRP A 349 11.70 1.44 4.23
C TRP A 349 11.31 2.90 4.29
N ALA A 350 10.03 3.24 4.09
CA ALA A 350 9.55 4.60 4.23
C ALA A 350 9.75 5.14 5.66
N ASP A 351 9.45 4.32 6.67
CA ASP A 351 9.69 4.63 8.07
C ASP A 351 11.17 4.85 8.38
N LYS A 352 12.05 3.97 7.84
CA LYS A 352 13.50 4.02 8.08
C LYS A 352 14.18 5.20 7.36
N LEU A 353 13.70 5.57 6.18
CA LEU A 353 14.30 6.62 5.34
C LEU A 353 13.68 8.00 5.55
N GLY A 354 12.58 8.11 6.30
CA GLY A 354 11.90 9.40 6.51
C GLY A 354 11.11 9.83 5.29
N TYR A 355 10.31 8.92 4.74
CA TYR A 355 9.50 9.16 3.56
C TYR A 355 8.02 9.14 3.93
N LEU A 356 7.25 10.13 3.49
CA LEU A 356 5.82 10.23 3.80
C LEU A 356 5.00 9.39 2.81
N THR A 357 3.97 8.70 3.26
CA THR A 357 3.11 7.90 2.39
C THR A 357 1.63 8.17 2.64
N TRP A 358 0.82 8.10 1.59
CA TRP A 358 -0.62 7.89 1.72
C TRP A 358 -0.91 6.40 1.54
N GLY A 359 -1.65 5.81 2.48
CA GLY A 359 -2.15 4.45 2.34
C GLY A 359 -3.39 4.49 1.44
N GLU A 360 -3.30 3.90 0.26
CA GLU A 360 -4.31 4.01 -0.79
C GLU A 360 -4.76 2.63 -1.29
N TYR A 361 -6.00 2.55 -1.77
CA TYR A 361 -6.65 1.32 -2.22
C TYR A 361 -6.70 1.21 -3.75
N CYS A 362 -6.89 -0.01 -4.27
CA CYS A 362 -7.01 -0.32 -5.70
C CYS A 362 -8.47 -0.35 -6.20
N ASP A 363 -9.25 0.72 -5.97
CA ASP A 363 -10.71 0.73 -6.18
C ASP A 363 -11.18 0.67 -7.64
N TRP A 364 -10.30 0.87 -8.62
CA TRP A 364 -10.69 0.77 -10.02
C TRP A 364 -11.20 -0.61 -10.40
N GLY A 365 -12.04 -0.68 -11.44
CA GLY A 365 -12.75 -1.89 -11.84
C GLY A 365 -14.04 -2.14 -11.07
N MET A 366 -14.23 -1.53 -9.89
CA MET A 366 -15.43 -1.71 -9.08
C MET A 366 -16.72 -1.20 -9.72
N ASN A 367 -17.81 -1.94 -9.52
CA ASN A 367 -19.16 -1.54 -9.83
C ASN A 367 -19.91 -1.09 -8.57
N PHE A 368 -20.06 0.22 -8.38
CA PHE A 368 -20.82 0.81 -7.26
C PHE A 368 -22.32 0.44 -7.25
N GLY A 369 -22.87 -0.11 -8.33
CA GLY A 369 -24.22 -0.65 -8.36
C GLY A 369 -24.35 -2.06 -7.77
N SER A 370 -23.23 -2.74 -7.51
CA SER A 370 -23.19 -4.08 -6.93
C SER A 370 -22.90 -4.02 -5.42
N PRO A 371 -23.83 -4.45 -4.55
CA PRO A 371 -23.56 -4.57 -3.12
C PRO A 371 -22.39 -5.51 -2.82
N GLN A 372 -22.16 -6.53 -3.66
CA GLN A 372 -21.03 -7.44 -3.50
C GLN A 372 -19.70 -6.72 -3.72
N SER A 373 -19.60 -5.88 -4.76
CA SER A 373 -18.40 -5.08 -5.04
C SER A 373 -18.05 -4.15 -3.89
N ILE A 374 -19.04 -3.43 -3.35
CA ILE A 374 -18.88 -2.56 -2.18
C ILE A 374 -18.44 -3.35 -0.95
N HIS A 375 -19.09 -4.48 -0.67
CA HIS A 375 -18.75 -5.34 0.46
C HIS A 375 -17.31 -5.87 0.37
N ASN A 376 -16.90 -6.32 -0.82
CA ASN A 376 -15.57 -6.81 -1.10
C ASN A 376 -14.51 -5.74 -0.81
N GLN A 377 -14.69 -4.53 -1.33
CA GLN A 377 -13.78 -3.42 -1.05
C GLN A 377 -13.74 -3.04 0.43
N GLN A 378 -14.89 -2.88 1.09
CA GLN A 378 -14.91 -2.41 2.48
C GLN A 378 -14.34 -3.46 3.45
N ARG A 379 -14.51 -4.75 3.13
CA ARG A 379 -13.89 -5.86 3.86
C ARG A 379 -12.38 -5.77 3.74
N GLU A 380 -11.87 -5.69 2.52
CA GLU A 380 -10.43 -5.65 2.26
C GLU A 380 -9.77 -4.38 2.82
N TRP A 381 -10.42 -3.22 2.63
CA TRP A 381 -9.97 -1.94 3.16
C TRP A 381 -9.79 -1.96 4.68
N ARG A 382 -10.72 -2.59 5.42
CA ARG A 382 -10.59 -2.79 6.86
C ARG A 382 -9.31 -3.56 7.21
N GLU A 383 -9.02 -4.64 6.48
CA GLU A 383 -7.84 -5.48 6.71
C GLU A 383 -6.55 -4.68 6.47
N ILE A 384 -6.53 -3.84 5.43
CA ILE A 384 -5.38 -2.97 5.07
C ILE A 384 -5.13 -1.90 6.13
N VAL A 385 -6.16 -1.13 6.52
CA VAL A 385 -6.01 -0.09 7.55
C VAL A 385 -5.54 -0.71 8.87
N GLN A 386 -6.04 -1.90 9.22
CA GLN A 386 -5.61 -2.62 10.43
C GLN A 386 -4.17 -3.14 10.34
N ARG A 387 -3.72 -3.56 9.16
CA ARG A 387 -2.33 -4.01 8.94
C ARG A 387 -1.34 -2.86 9.11
N ASP A 388 -1.67 -1.70 8.53
CA ASP A 388 -0.67 -0.65 8.29
C ASP A 388 -0.71 0.51 9.30
N LEU A 389 -1.71 0.57 10.20
CA LEU A 389 -1.94 1.69 11.14
C LEU A 389 -0.76 2.05 12.06
N ASN A 390 0.22 1.16 12.24
CA ASN A 390 1.38 1.40 13.11
C ASN A 390 2.53 2.14 12.41
N HIS A 391 2.52 2.24 11.07
CA HIS A 391 3.61 2.88 10.32
C HIS A 391 3.63 4.40 10.53
N PRO A 392 4.70 5.01 11.08
CA PRO A 392 4.81 6.45 11.21
C PRO A 392 4.79 7.20 9.87
N SER A 393 5.24 6.57 8.77
CA SER A 393 5.28 7.14 7.41
C SER A 393 3.91 7.47 6.86
N ILE A 394 2.88 6.70 7.22
CA ILE A 394 1.52 6.90 6.71
C ILE A 394 0.94 8.14 7.36
N LEU A 395 0.56 9.11 6.53
CA LEU A 395 -0.03 10.38 6.97
C LEU A 395 -1.54 10.46 6.74
N ALA A 396 -2.04 9.83 5.68
CA ALA A 396 -3.45 9.86 5.32
C ALA A 396 -3.88 8.54 4.68
N TRP A 397 -5.19 8.29 4.73
CA TRP A 397 -5.84 7.12 4.14
C TRP A 397 -6.69 7.55 2.95
N THR A 398 -6.56 6.87 1.80
CA THR A 398 -7.29 7.14 0.56
C THR A 398 -8.00 5.87 0.04
N PRO A 399 -9.26 5.60 0.44
CA PRO A 399 -9.95 4.37 0.06
C PRO A 399 -10.43 4.31 -1.39
N TYR A 400 -10.48 5.45 -2.10
CA TYR A 400 -10.98 5.52 -3.47
C TYR A 400 -10.20 6.52 -4.33
N ASN A 401 -10.27 6.36 -5.65
CA ASN A 401 -9.63 7.26 -6.61
C ASN A 401 -10.47 7.43 -7.89
N GLU A 402 -10.72 8.68 -8.29
CA GLU A 402 -11.41 9.03 -9.55
C GLU A 402 -12.81 8.41 -9.73
N THR A 403 -13.62 8.38 -8.66
CA THR A 403 -14.93 7.69 -8.64
C THR A 403 -16.07 8.37 -9.43
N ARG A 404 -15.76 9.25 -10.40
CA ARG A 404 -16.76 10.00 -11.18
C ARG A 404 -17.78 9.10 -11.87
N ARG A 405 -17.32 8.00 -12.47
CA ARG A 405 -18.21 7.05 -13.16
C ARG A 405 -19.20 6.41 -12.19
N GLY A 406 -18.72 6.01 -11.01
CA GLY A 406 -19.57 5.50 -9.93
C GLY A 406 -20.62 6.51 -9.50
N ALA A 407 -20.20 7.74 -9.22
CA ALA A 407 -21.09 8.84 -8.84
C ALA A 407 -22.13 9.17 -9.92
N THR A 408 -21.76 9.11 -11.20
CA THR A 408 -22.67 9.41 -12.31
C THR A 408 -23.71 8.29 -12.53
N ASN A 409 -23.26 7.04 -12.50
CA ASN A 409 -24.10 5.89 -12.85
C ASN A 409 -24.92 5.37 -11.67
N HIS A 410 -24.42 5.54 -10.44
CA HIS A 410 -24.97 4.97 -9.22
C HIS A 410 -24.92 5.96 -8.06
N PHE A 411 -25.37 7.20 -8.29
CA PHE A 411 -25.19 8.35 -7.38
C PHE A 411 -25.41 8.04 -5.89
N GLU A 412 -26.59 7.57 -5.50
CA GLU A 412 -26.89 7.29 -4.08
C GLU A 412 -26.05 6.15 -3.51
N ALA A 413 -25.86 5.05 -4.26
CA ALA A 413 -25.06 3.92 -3.81
C ALA A 413 -23.58 4.29 -3.66
N HIS A 414 -23.05 5.09 -4.59
CA HIS A 414 -21.71 5.66 -4.52
C HIS A 414 -21.54 6.53 -3.27
N ARG A 415 -22.45 7.47 -3.02
CA ARG A 415 -22.36 8.35 -1.85
C ARG A 415 -22.43 7.60 -0.53
N CYS A 416 -23.34 6.62 -0.41
CA CYS A 416 -23.40 5.75 0.77
C CYS A 416 -22.09 4.97 0.95
N ALA A 417 -21.58 4.33 -0.10
CA ALA A 417 -20.35 3.54 -0.03
C ALA A 417 -19.14 4.38 0.39
N VAL A 418 -18.99 5.59 -0.15
CA VAL A 418 -17.90 6.51 0.22
C VAL A 418 -18.03 6.96 1.66
N GLN A 419 -19.24 7.37 2.10
CA GLN A 419 -19.48 7.80 3.48
C GLN A 419 -19.22 6.68 4.49
N GLU A 420 -19.76 5.48 4.25
CA GLU A 420 -19.55 4.32 5.12
C GLU A 420 -18.07 3.95 5.23
N THR A 421 -17.34 4.04 4.13
CA THR A 421 -15.90 3.74 4.11
C THR A 421 -15.09 4.82 4.81
N TYR A 422 -15.46 6.10 4.67
CA TYR A 422 -14.88 7.19 5.45
C TYR A 422 -15.11 6.98 6.95
N ASP A 423 -16.33 6.71 7.38
CA ASP A 423 -16.69 6.49 8.78
C ASP A 423 -15.97 5.26 9.35
N LEU A 424 -15.90 4.18 8.57
CA LEU A 424 -15.11 2.99 8.89
C LEU A 424 -13.64 3.34 9.12
N THR A 425 -13.04 4.11 8.21
CA THR A 425 -11.63 4.52 8.29
C THR A 425 -11.37 5.32 9.56
N ARG A 426 -12.24 6.31 9.85
CA ARG A 426 -12.14 7.15 11.07
C ARG A 426 -12.35 6.36 12.35
N ALA A 427 -13.19 5.32 12.33
CA ALA A 427 -13.38 4.42 13.47
C ALA A 427 -12.17 3.51 13.72
N LEU A 428 -11.53 3.03 12.66
CA LEU A 428 -10.32 2.20 12.76
C LEU A 428 -9.11 3.06 13.20
N ASP A 429 -8.89 4.19 12.53
CA ASP A 429 -7.76 5.08 12.78
C ASP A 429 -8.15 6.56 12.88
N PRO A 430 -8.48 7.04 14.09
CA PRO A 430 -8.74 8.46 14.32
C PRO A 430 -7.47 9.31 14.40
N SER A 431 -6.26 8.73 14.28
CA SER A 431 -4.99 9.46 14.43
C SER A 431 -4.50 10.11 13.14
N ARG A 432 -5.17 9.85 12.02
CA ARG A 432 -4.83 10.34 10.68
C ARG A 432 -6.08 10.83 9.95
N PRO A 433 -5.97 11.82 9.05
CA PRO A 433 -7.07 12.18 8.16
C PRO A 433 -7.41 11.06 7.18
N CYS A 434 -8.68 11.02 6.79
CA CYS A 434 -9.23 10.24 5.71
C CYS A 434 -9.53 11.17 4.53
N HIS A 435 -8.90 10.86 3.41
CA HIS A 435 -9.11 11.47 2.13
C HIS A 435 -10.02 10.55 1.32
N ASP A 436 -11.33 10.82 1.33
CA ASP A 436 -12.35 9.86 0.89
C ASP A 436 -12.13 9.30 -0.53
N THR A 437 -11.86 10.17 -1.49
CA THR A 437 -11.63 9.83 -2.88
C THR A 437 -10.76 10.86 -3.56
N SER A 438 -9.72 10.38 -4.22
CA SER A 438 -8.78 11.23 -4.95
C SER A 438 -9.40 11.92 -6.16
N GLY A 439 -9.24 13.25 -6.19
CA GLY A 439 -9.40 14.12 -7.34
C GLY A 439 -10.82 14.57 -7.66
N TYR A 440 -11.69 13.64 -8.06
CA TYR A 440 -12.88 14.01 -8.83
C TYR A 440 -14.18 14.22 -8.05
N VAL A 441 -14.53 13.40 -7.06
CA VAL A 441 -15.89 13.43 -6.46
C VAL A 441 -15.89 13.19 -4.95
N HIS A 442 -15.67 14.24 -4.16
CA HIS A 442 -15.75 14.17 -2.70
C HIS A 442 -17.20 14.07 -2.18
N VAL A 443 -17.37 13.25 -1.14
CA VAL A 443 -18.63 13.04 -0.40
C VAL A 443 -18.48 13.52 1.05
N CYS A 444 -17.36 13.21 1.69
CA CYS A 444 -17.03 13.57 3.07
C CYS A 444 -15.51 13.42 3.26
N THR A 445 -14.76 14.52 3.29
CA THR A 445 -13.29 14.45 3.28
C THR A 445 -12.64 15.39 4.28
N ASP A 446 -11.53 14.92 4.86
CA ASP A 446 -10.62 15.76 5.66
C ASP A 446 -9.63 16.53 4.78
N ILE A 447 -9.40 16.08 3.55
CA ILE A 447 -8.45 16.67 2.59
C ILE A 447 -9.19 16.87 1.27
N TYR A 448 -9.24 18.10 0.77
CA TYR A 448 -9.90 18.39 -0.51
C TYR A 448 -8.86 18.32 -1.61
N THR A 449 -9.07 17.47 -2.61
CA THR A 449 -8.09 17.26 -3.67
C THR A 449 -8.67 17.45 -5.06
N VAL A 450 -7.80 17.72 -6.03
CA VAL A 450 -8.17 17.83 -7.43
C VAL A 450 -7.07 17.30 -8.32
N HIS A 451 -7.47 16.77 -9.48
CA HIS A 451 -6.57 16.46 -10.59
C HIS A 451 -6.57 17.58 -11.63
N ASP A 452 -5.38 18.01 -12.05
CA ASP A 452 -5.23 18.96 -13.14
C ASP A 452 -3.99 18.69 -13.99
N TYR A 453 -4.24 18.29 -15.23
CA TYR A 453 -3.23 17.94 -16.22
C TYR A 453 -2.96 19.07 -17.23
N GLU A 454 -3.49 20.28 -17.01
CA GLU A 454 -3.17 21.47 -17.82
C GLU A 454 -1.66 21.74 -17.81
N GLN A 455 -1.09 21.90 -19.01
CA GLN A 455 0.36 22.06 -19.22
C GLN A 455 0.75 23.53 -19.47
N ASP A 456 -0.20 24.40 -19.78
CA ASP A 456 0.01 25.84 -19.96
C ASP A 456 0.08 26.52 -18.58
N PRO A 457 1.25 27.06 -18.17
CA PRO A 457 1.40 27.66 -16.85
C PRO A 457 0.50 28.87 -16.61
N VAL A 458 0.10 29.60 -17.67
CA VAL A 458 -0.77 30.77 -17.53
C VAL A 458 -2.18 30.33 -17.15
N LYS A 459 -2.71 29.31 -17.83
CA LYS A 459 -4.03 28.75 -17.53
C LYS A 459 -4.03 28.04 -16.18
N PHE A 460 -3.00 27.24 -15.91
CA PHE A 460 -2.84 26.55 -14.64
C PHE A 460 -2.83 27.54 -13.46
N LYS A 461 -2.06 28.64 -13.57
CA LYS A 461 -2.07 29.71 -12.56
C LYS A 461 -3.45 30.36 -12.40
N ALA A 462 -4.15 30.62 -13.50
CA ALA A 462 -5.48 31.21 -13.45
C ALA A 462 -6.50 30.29 -12.75
N THR A 463 -6.39 28.97 -12.91
CA THR A 463 -7.23 27.98 -12.22
C THR A 463 -7.10 28.06 -10.71
N TYR A 464 -5.88 28.19 -10.18
CA TYR A 464 -5.63 28.14 -8.73
C TYR A 464 -5.60 29.50 -8.03
N ALA A 465 -5.52 30.61 -8.78
CA ALA A 465 -5.57 31.95 -8.22
C ALA A 465 -6.75 32.24 -7.25
N PRO A 466 -7.97 31.68 -7.43
CA PRO A 466 -9.08 31.92 -6.50
C PRO A 466 -9.13 30.94 -5.31
N VAL A 467 -8.20 29.98 -5.17
CA VAL A 467 -8.18 29.06 -4.02
C VAL A 467 -8.00 29.86 -2.73
N SER A 468 -8.99 29.81 -1.84
CA SER A 468 -8.93 30.46 -0.55
C SER A 468 -9.83 29.76 0.46
N PRO A 469 -9.34 29.50 1.69
CA PRO A 469 -10.19 28.96 2.75
C PRO A 469 -11.35 29.90 3.11
N ASP A 470 -11.18 31.21 2.87
CA ASP A 470 -12.19 32.23 3.15
C ASP A 470 -13.18 32.46 1.99
N ASP A 471 -12.85 32.00 0.77
CA ASP A 471 -13.70 32.12 -0.43
C ASP A 471 -13.97 30.75 -1.07
N TRP A 472 -14.59 29.89 -0.28
CA TRP A 472 -14.84 28.50 -0.66
C TRP A 472 -15.78 28.34 -1.87
N LYS A 473 -16.58 29.36 -2.21
CA LYS A 473 -17.50 29.32 -3.35
C LYS A 473 -16.79 29.45 -4.70
N ASN A 474 -15.67 30.15 -4.73
CA ASN A 474 -14.89 30.41 -5.94
C ASN A 474 -13.67 29.49 -6.06
N THR A 475 -13.42 28.65 -5.04
CA THR A 475 -12.38 27.62 -5.11
C THR A 475 -12.71 26.64 -6.23
N PRO A 476 -11.75 26.33 -7.13
CA PRO A 476 -11.97 25.44 -8.26
C PRO A 476 -12.36 24.04 -7.78
N ILE A 477 -13.45 23.51 -8.32
CA ILE A 477 -13.92 22.14 -8.05
C ILE A 477 -14.19 21.47 -9.39
N ARG A 478 -13.69 20.25 -9.59
CA ARG A 478 -14.04 19.42 -10.74
C ARG A 478 -15.43 18.83 -10.50
N PHE A 479 -16.29 18.80 -11.52
CA PHE A 479 -17.65 18.23 -11.42
C PHE A 479 -18.42 18.77 -10.20
N PRO A 480 -18.63 20.10 -10.09
CA PRO A 480 -19.27 20.71 -8.92
C PRO A 480 -20.68 20.16 -8.64
N GLU A 481 -21.36 19.62 -9.65
CA GLU A 481 -22.66 18.96 -9.53
C GLU A 481 -22.62 17.62 -8.78
N LEU A 482 -21.45 16.99 -8.67
CA LEU A 482 -21.25 15.70 -7.98
C LEU A 482 -20.58 15.86 -6.61
N ASN A 483 -19.91 17.00 -6.37
CA ASN A 483 -19.06 17.22 -5.21
C ASN A 483 -19.78 17.89 -4.05
N VAL A 484 -19.34 17.58 -2.84
CA VAL A 484 -19.59 18.48 -1.70
C VAL A 484 -18.78 19.76 -1.84
N PRO A 485 -19.27 20.91 -1.35
CA PRO A 485 -18.52 22.16 -1.39
C PRO A 485 -17.19 22.03 -0.64
N TYR A 486 -16.18 22.75 -1.11
CA TYR A 486 -14.99 23.01 -0.29
C TYR A 486 -15.40 23.76 0.99
N GLN A 487 -14.78 23.42 2.12
CA GLN A 487 -15.11 23.98 3.45
C GLN A 487 -13.87 24.50 4.20
N GLY A 488 -12.77 24.76 3.50
CA GLY A 488 -11.53 25.23 4.11
C GLY A 488 -10.57 24.13 4.57
N GLN A 489 -10.80 22.88 4.16
CA GLN A 489 -9.84 21.79 4.34
C GLN A 489 -8.48 22.15 3.70
N PRO A 490 -7.39 21.45 4.05
CA PRO A 490 -6.19 21.47 3.24
C PRO A 490 -6.51 21.13 1.77
N TYR A 491 -6.12 22.03 0.88
CA TYR A 491 -6.35 21.90 -0.56
C TYR A 491 -5.09 21.37 -1.24
N VAL A 492 -5.18 20.22 -1.91
CA VAL A 492 -4.03 19.53 -2.52
C VAL A 492 -4.30 19.25 -3.99
N VAL A 493 -3.32 19.53 -4.86
CA VAL A 493 -3.39 19.07 -6.25
C VAL A 493 -2.72 17.70 -6.32
N ASP A 494 -3.49 16.67 -6.01
CA ASP A 494 -2.99 15.32 -5.73
C ASP A 494 -2.81 14.44 -6.98
N GLU A 495 -3.01 14.99 -8.18
CA GLU A 495 -2.37 14.58 -9.43
C GLU A 495 -2.22 15.81 -10.35
N TYR A 496 -1.01 16.07 -10.84
CA TYR A 496 -0.73 17.09 -11.86
C TYR A 496 0.53 16.74 -12.65
N GLY A 497 0.78 17.52 -13.70
CA GLY A 497 1.97 17.32 -14.53
C GLY A 497 1.73 16.19 -15.51
N GLY A 498 2.47 15.08 -15.40
CA GLY A 498 2.36 13.99 -16.37
C GLY A 498 2.94 14.33 -17.73
N THR A 499 3.88 15.28 -17.79
CA THR A 499 4.57 15.67 -19.02
C THR A 499 5.37 14.49 -19.55
N TRP A 500 4.89 13.85 -20.61
CA TRP A 500 5.62 12.75 -21.23
C TRP A 500 6.88 13.17 -21.96
N TRP A 501 7.87 12.29 -21.91
CA TRP A 501 9.13 12.42 -22.62
C TRP A 501 9.70 11.04 -22.91
N ASP A 502 9.96 10.77 -24.19
CA ASP A 502 10.74 9.64 -24.65
C ASP A 502 11.73 10.14 -25.72
N SER A 503 13.02 10.01 -25.42
CA SER A 503 14.11 10.43 -26.32
C SER A 503 14.28 9.51 -27.53
N ASN A 504 13.70 8.31 -27.49
CA ASN A 504 13.79 7.30 -28.54
C ASN A 504 12.53 7.24 -29.42
N ALA A 505 11.40 7.80 -28.97
CA ALA A 505 10.16 7.82 -29.75
C ALA A 505 10.27 8.73 -30.97
N VAL A 506 9.92 8.22 -32.14
CA VAL A 506 9.87 8.98 -33.40
C VAL A 506 8.81 10.10 -33.26
N GLU A 507 9.06 11.28 -33.83
CA GLU A 507 8.20 12.49 -33.69
C GLU A 507 6.71 12.26 -34.03
N THR A 508 6.39 11.21 -34.78
CA THR A 508 5.04 10.89 -35.27
C THR A 508 4.16 10.08 -34.30
N GLU A 509 4.67 9.65 -33.15
CA GLU A 509 3.95 8.75 -32.23
C GLU A 509 3.25 9.46 -31.06
N GLN A 510 2.41 10.47 -31.32
CA GLN A 510 1.28 10.65 -30.40
C GLN A 510 0.21 9.66 -30.83
N ASP A 511 0.32 8.44 -30.32
CA ASP A 511 -0.65 7.39 -30.62
C ASP A 511 -2.01 7.82 -30.06
N ALA A 512 -2.92 8.21 -30.97
CA ALA A 512 -4.26 8.65 -30.61
C ALA A 512 -5.02 7.59 -29.81
N ASP A 513 -4.66 6.31 -29.99
CA ASP A 513 -5.25 5.17 -29.30
C ASP A 513 -4.60 4.84 -27.95
N ARG A 514 -3.48 5.51 -27.59
CA ARG A 514 -2.71 5.28 -26.34
C ARG A 514 -2.30 3.82 -26.13
N LYS A 515 -1.92 3.12 -27.20
CA LYS A 515 -1.52 1.70 -27.15
C LYS A 515 -0.01 1.51 -27.12
N SER A 516 0.76 2.36 -27.83
CA SER A 516 2.22 2.21 -27.90
C SER A 516 3.01 3.15 -26.99
N SER A 517 2.65 4.43 -26.90
CA SER A 517 3.30 5.44 -26.04
C SER A 517 2.39 6.64 -25.83
N TRP A 518 2.23 7.12 -24.59
CA TRP A 518 1.47 8.33 -24.29
C TRP A 518 1.84 8.99 -22.93
N GLY A 519 1.37 10.22 -22.73
CA GLY A 519 1.17 10.84 -21.42
C GLY A 519 0.31 12.10 -21.53
N TYR A 520 0.33 12.96 -20.51
CA TYR A 520 -0.65 14.04 -20.41
C TYR A 520 -0.23 15.30 -21.18
N GLY A 521 -1.22 15.95 -21.79
CA GLY A 521 -1.06 17.17 -22.59
C GLY A 521 -0.34 16.98 -23.94
N LYS A 522 0.15 18.09 -24.51
CA LYS A 522 0.85 18.09 -25.80
C LYS A 522 2.30 17.63 -25.62
N ARG A 523 2.84 16.80 -26.52
CA ARG A 523 4.27 16.42 -26.51
C ARG A 523 5.18 17.65 -26.49
N PRO A 524 6.14 17.72 -25.56
CA PRO A 524 7.22 18.69 -25.61
C PRO A 524 8.04 18.54 -26.89
N THR A 525 8.49 19.64 -27.48
CA THR A 525 9.35 19.62 -28.68
C THR A 525 10.81 19.32 -28.35
N ASP A 526 11.23 19.64 -27.12
CA ASP A 526 12.56 19.34 -26.61
C ASP A 526 12.53 19.14 -25.08
N ILE A 527 13.68 18.72 -24.54
CA ILE A 527 13.84 18.43 -23.11
C ILE A 527 13.76 19.70 -22.24
N GLU A 528 14.12 20.87 -22.77
CA GLU A 528 14.03 22.13 -22.03
C GLU A 528 12.58 22.55 -21.82
N GLU A 529 11.70 22.27 -22.77
CA GLU A 529 10.26 22.45 -22.60
C GLU A 529 9.70 21.56 -21.47
N VAL A 530 10.19 20.32 -21.32
CA VAL A 530 9.81 19.44 -20.19
C VAL A 530 10.17 20.11 -18.87
N TYR A 531 11.43 20.53 -18.72
CA TYR A 531 11.88 21.19 -17.50
C TYR A 531 11.15 22.49 -17.25
N HIS A 532 10.86 23.27 -18.29
CA HIS A 532 10.10 24.51 -18.17
C HIS A 532 8.70 24.26 -17.62
N ARG A 533 7.99 23.25 -18.14
CA ARG A 533 6.65 22.89 -17.64
C ARG A 533 6.71 22.42 -16.19
N ILE A 534 7.60 21.49 -15.86
CA ILE A 534 7.76 21.00 -14.49
C ILE A 534 8.07 22.17 -13.54
N GLU A 535 9.05 23.01 -13.88
CA GLU A 535 9.44 24.17 -13.06
C GLU A 535 8.26 25.11 -12.84
N LYS A 536 7.56 25.52 -13.90
CA LYS A 536 6.52 26.54 -13.81
C LYS A 536 5.26 26.04 -13.13
N LEU A 537 4.80 24.83 -13.45
CA LEU A 537 3.61 24.24 -12.82
C LEU A 537 3.85 24.01 -11.32
N THR A 538 4.98 23.41 -10.97
CA THR A 538 5.36 23.15 -9.56
C THR A 538 5.49 24.47 -8.79
N ALA A 539 6.16 25.48 -9.38
CA ALA A 539 6.33 26.78 -8.73
C ALA A 539 5.01 27.52 -8.50
N ILE A 540 3.99 27.32 -9.36
CA ILE A 540 2.66 27.91 -9.12
C ILE A 540 2.05 27.34 -7.85
N LEU A 541 2.14 26.03 -7.63
CA LEU A 541 1.59 25.38 -6.44
C LEU A 541 2.39 25.73 -5.18
N LEU A 542 3.72 25.68 -5.25
CA LEU A 542 4.60 26.01 -4.12
C LEU A 542 4.45 27.46 -3.65
N ASN A 543 4.31 28.42 -4.58
CA ASN A 543 4.19 29.83 -4.22
C ASN A 543 2.75 30.23 -3.81
N HIS A 544 1.79 29.31 -3.84
CA HIS A 544 0.42 29.61 -3.46
C HIS A 544 0.21 29.44 -1.95
N PRO A 545 -0.21 30.47 -1.20
CA PRO A 545 -0.26 30.41 0.26
C PRO A 545 -1.34 29.46 0.81
N ASN A 546 -2.34 29.11 0.00
CA ASN A 546 -3.47 28.26 0.42
C ASN A 546 -3.44 26.83 -0.16
N ILE A 547 -2.36 26.43 -0.85
CA ILE A 547 -2.19 25.05 -1.33
C ILE A 547 -1.31 24.31 -0.33
N ALA A 548 -1.78 23.17 0.15
CA ALA A 548 -1.14 22.41 1.23
C ALA A 548 -0.23 21.28 0.72
N GLY A 549 -0.29 20.97 -0.57
CA GLY A 549 0.56 19.97 -1.18
C GLY A 549 0.30 19.77 -2.66
N TYR A 550 1.12 18.92 -3.27
CA TYR A 550 0.90 18.39 -4.59
C TYR A 550 1.29 16.91 -4.66
N CYS A 551 0.87 16.22 -5.72
CA CYS A 551 1.40 14.94 -6.13
C CYS A 551 1.71 14.93 -7.64
N TYR A 552 2.98 14.81 -8.03
CA TYR A 552 3.37 14.80 -9.43
C TYR A 552 3.15 13.42 -10.05
N THR A 553 2.48 13.35 -11.20
CA THR A 553 2.32 12.11 -11.98
C THR A 553 3.51 11.97 -12.94
N GLN A 554 4.41 11.00 -12.81
CA GLN A 554 4.56 9.93 -11.81
C GLN A 554 6.04 9.55 -11.59
N LEU A 555 6.35 8.64 -10.66
CA LEU A 555 7.75 8.30 -10.33
C LEU A 555 8.47 7.58 -11.49
N THR A 556 7.89 6.51 -12.03
CA THR A 556 8.46 5.73 -13.14
C THR A 556 7.50 5.69 -14.31
N ASP A 557 8.01 5.54 -15.53
CA ASP A 557 7.17 5.10 -16.65
C ASP A 557 6.58 3.73 -16.34
N ILE A 558 5.44 3.41 -16.94
CA ILE A 558 4.80 2.09 -16.80
C ILE A 558 4.28 1.67 -18.14
N GLU A 559 4.91 0.63 -18.71
CA GLU A 559 4.54 0.08 -20.01
C GLU A 559 4.38 1.18 -21.08
N GLN A 560 3.18 1.37 -21.62
CA GLN A 560 2.89 2.41 -22.63
C GLN A 560 2.79 3.85 -22.08
N GLU A 561 2.75 4.06 -20.76
CA GLU A 561 2.64 5.39 -20.16
C GLU A 561 4.02 5.95 -19.81
N GLN A 562 4.45 6.97 -20.58
CA GLN A 562 5.84 7.46 -20.65
C GLN A 562 6.03 8.85 -20.01
N ASN A 563 5.31 9.11 -18.92
CA ASN A 563 5.28 10.37 -18.17
C ASN A 563 5.97 10.32 -16.79
N GLY A 564 6.73 9.26 -16.52
CA GLY A 564 7.52 9.10 -15.31
C GLY A 564 8.77 9.96 -15.27
N ILE A 565 9.23 10.27 -14.06
CA ILE A 565 10.52 10.91 -13.77
C ILE A 565 11.70 9.98 -14.10
N TYR A 566 11.50 8.68 -13.91
CA TYR A 566 12.43 7.62 -14.27
C TYR A 566 11.82 6.72 -15.34
N THR A 567 12.64 5.98 -16.08
CA THR A 567 12.13 4.95 -17.00
C THR A 567 11.49 3.80 -16.21
N TYR A 568 10.79 2.90 -16.90
CA TYR A 568 10.14 1.76 -16.25
C TYR A 568 11.15 0.85 -15.53
N ASP A 569 12.37 0.75 -16.06
CA ASP A 569 13.51 0.07 -15.43
C ASP A 569 14.36 0.97 -14.52
N ARG A 570 13.78 2.08 -14.01
CA ARG A 570 14.34 2.98 -12.98
C ARG A 570 15.63 3.70 -13.39
N ARG A 571 15.89 3.88 -14.69
CA ARG A 571 17.01 4.72 -15.17
C ARG A 571 16.63 6.19 -15.17
N GLU A 572 17.62 7.05 -15.01
CA GLU A 572 17.43 8.50 -15.05
C GLU A 572 16.95 8.95 -16.44
N LYS A 573 15.83 9.67 -16.51
CA LYS A 573 15.36 10.37 -17.72
C LYS A 573 15.76 11.83 -17.75
N PHE A 574 15.97 12.41 -16.57
CA PHE A 574 16.15 13.83 -16.35
C PHE A 574 17.29 14.09 -15.36
N ASP A 575 17.82 15.32 -15.37
CA ASP A 575 18.81 15.78 -14.41
C ASP A 575 18.19 15.90 -13.02
N ALA A 576 18.60 15.00 -12.12
CA ALA A 576 18.05 14.93 -10.77
C ALA A 576 18.29 16.20 -9.95
N LYS A 577 19.39 16.94 -10.17
CA LYS A 577 19.68 18.18 -9.43
C LYS A 577 18.73 19.29 -9.86
N ARG A 578 18.41 19.36 -11.15
CA ARG A 578 17.46 20.33 -11.71
C ARG A 578 16.05 20.04 -11.18
N LEU A 579 15.62 18.78 -11.20
CA LEU A 579 14.33 18.39 -10.62
C LEU A 579 14.28 18.67 -9.10
N LYS A 580 15.34 18.35 -8.36
CA LYS A 580 15.44 18.65 -6.93
C LYS A 580 15.30 20.13 -6.61
N LYS A 581 15.81 21.01 -7.47
CA LYS A 581 15.61 22.46 -7.34
C LYS A 581 14.15 22.87 -7.51
N TYR A 582 13.40 22.16 -8.36
CA TYR A 582 11.99 22.46 -8.65
C TYR A 582 11.06 21.89 -7.60
N PHE A 583 11.10 20.58 -7.38
CA PHE A 583 10.22 19.90 -6.43
C PHE A 583 10.60 20.19 -4.97
N GLY A 584 11.89 20.29 -4.66
CA GLY A 584 12.39 20.54 -3.31
C GLY A 584 12.36 22.02 -2.89
N ALA A 585 11.78 22.92 -3.69
CA ALA A 585 11.73 24.33 -3.33
C ALA A 585 10.78 24.58 -2.12
N PRO A 586 11.05 25.62 -1.30
CA PRO A 586 10.19 25.99 -0.19
C PRO A 586 8.77 26.34 -0.66
N ALA A 587 7.76 26.05 0.15
CA ALA A 587 6.39 26.41 -0.13
C ALA A 587 5.96 27.62 0.71
N ALA A 588 5.21 28.55 0.12
CA ALA A 588 4.74 29.76 0.77
C ALA A 588 3.86 29.48 2.01
N ILE A 589 3.13 28.36 2.01
CA ILE A 589 2.28 27.97 3.15
C ILE A 589 3.07 27.57 4.40
N GLU A 590 4.35 27.19 4.23
CA GLU A 590 5.25 26.80 5.32
C GLU A 590 5.87 28.02 6.03
N GLU A 591 5.72 29.22 5.46
CA GLU A 591 6.17 30.49 6.07
C GLU A 591 5.16 30.91 7.16
N GLU A 592 5.68 31.37 8.31
CA GLU A 592 4.90 31.89 9.45
C GLU A 592 4.41 33.33 9.25
#